data_AF-A0A2K3MJF9-F1
#
_entry.id   AF-A0A2K3MJF9-F1
#
_cell.length_a   1.000
_cell.length_b   1.000
_cell.length_c   1.000
_cell.angle_alpha   90.00
_cell.angle_beta   90.00
_cell.angle_gamma   90.00
#
_symmetry.space_group_name_H-M   'P 1'
#
loop_
_entity.id
_entity.type
_entity.pdbx_description
1 polymer ?
#
loop_
_entity_poly.entity_id
_entity_poly.type
_entity_poly.pdbx_seq_one_letter_code
_entity_poly.pdbx_strand_id
1 'polypeptide(L)'
;IQSKIEEEEKEKLQKQLQEEEELQLQKRKKRKIKGNSRLSFSEDIIDNDAQEEEEPHQSNNIETNGGVRCGKLGKDPTVETSFLPDSEREAEEQAERERLRRQWLREQDQIRNEPLQITYSYWDGTGHRRVVQVRKGDTIGEFLRAIQQQLAPEFREIRTTSVENLLYVKEDLIIPHV
;
A
#
# COMPACT_ATOMS: atom_id res chain seq x y z
N ILE A 1 -20.73 -7.42 -0.44
CA ILE A 1 -19.87 -6.20 -0.39
C ILE A 1 -18.40 -6.59 -0.30
N GLN A 2 -18.02 -7.46 0.64
CA GLN A 2 -16.65 -8.02 0.73
C GLN A 2 -16.18 -8.73 -0.55
N SER A 3 -17.04 -9.49 -1.22
CA SER A 3 -16.71 -10.16 -2.49
C SER A 3 -16.38 -9.21 -3.64
N LYS A 4 -17.03 -8.04 -3.70
CA LYS A 4 -16.77 -7.02 -4.73
C LYS A 4 -15.44 -6.32 -4.51
N ILE A 5 -15.09 -6.07 -3.24
CA ILE A 5 -13.81 -5.45 -2.87
C ILE A 5 -12.66 -6.41 -3.16
N GLU A 6 -12.83 -7.70 -2.87
CA GLU A 6 -11.82 -8.73 -3.15
C GLU A 6 -11.61 -8.96 -4.66
N GLU A 7 -12.68 -8.85 -5.45
CA GLU A 7 -12.63 -8.94 -6.91
C GLU A 7 -11.93 -7.73 -7.53
N GLU A 8 -12.21 -6.52 -7.04
CA GLU A 8 -11.56 -5.28 -7.47
C GLU A 8 -10.07 -5.23 -7.10
N GLU A 9 -9.69 -5.77 -5.94
CA GLU A 9 -8.28 -5.93 -5.56
C GLU A 9 -7.53 -6.92 -6.46
N LYS A 10 -8.16 -8.04 -6.84
CA LYS A 10 -7.57 -9.02 -7.76
C LYS A 10 -7.38 -8.45 -9.16
N GLU A 11 -8.37 -7.70 -9.67
CA GLU A 11 -8.27 -7.06 -10.98
C GLU A 11 -7.17 -5.99 -11.00
N LYS A 12 -7.04 -5.22 -9.91
CA LYS A 12 -5.98 -4.22 -9.77
C LYS A 12 -4.59 -4.84 -9.73
N LEU A 13 -4.41 -5.95 -9.01
CA LEU A 13 -3.14 -6.70 -8.98
C LEU A 13 -2.79 -7.26 -10.36
N GLN A 14 -3.78 -7.79 -11.07
CA GLN A 14 -3.57 -8.34 -12.41
C GLN A 14 -3.16 -7.24 -13.40
N LYS A 15 -3.75 -6.05 -13.30
CA LYS A 15 -3.39 -4.89 -14.11
C LYS A 15 -1.97 -4.38 -13.83
N GLN A 16 -1.57 -4.35 -12.56
CA GLN A 16 -0.20 -3.97 -12.17
C GLN A 16 0.84 -4.95 -12.72
N LEU A 17 0.57 -6.25 -12.67
CA LEU A 17 1.46 -7.27 -13.25
C LEU A 17 1.62 -7.12 -14.77
N GLN A 18 0.51 -6.84 -15.47
CA GLN A 18 0.55 -6.59 -16.92
C GLN A 18 1.35 -5.32 -17.27
N GLU A 19 1.16 -4.25 -16.51
CA GLU A 19 1.90 -3.00 -16.70
C GLU A 19 3.39 -3.17 -16.44
N GLU A 20 3.76 -3.93 -15.40
CA GLU A 20 5.17 -4.25 -15.10
C GLU A 20 5.82 -5.08 -16.21
N GLU A 21 5.13 -6.11 -16.71
CA GLU A 21 5.60 -6.97 -17.80
C GLU A 21 5.82 -6.16 -19.10
N GLU A 22 4.90 -5.24 -19.41
CA GLU A 22 5.03 -4.36 -20.58
C GLU A 22 6.24 -3.43 -20.43
N LEU A 23 6.45 -2.86 -19.24
CA LEU A 23 7.58 -1.97 -18.95
C LEU A 23 8.91 -2.73 -19.04
N GLN A 24 8.95 -4.00 -18.61
CA GLN A 24 10.12 -4.87 -18.79
C GLN A 24 10.38 -5.18 -20.28
N LEU A 25 9.35 -5.45 -21.08
CA LEU A 25 9.49 -5.65 -22.53
C LEU A 25 10.00 -4.39 -23.24
N GLN A 26 9.52 -3.20 -22.86
CA GLN A 26 10.02 -1.94 -23.40
C GLN A 26 11.49 -1.69 -23.04
N LYS A 27 11.90 -1.97 -21.79
CA LYS A 27 13.32 -1.89 -21.37
C LYS A 27 14.21 -2.86 -22.16
N ARG A 28 13.75 -4.09 -22.42
CA ARG A 28 14.49 -5.09 -23.23
C ARG A 28 14.62 -4.65 -24.70
N LYS A 29 13.58 -4.05 -25.29
CA LYS A 29 13.62 -3.49 -26.65
C LYS A 29 14.62 -2.32 -26.75
N LYS A 30 14.63 -1.41 -25.77
CA LYS A 30 15.60 -0.29 -25.71
C LYS A 30 17.05 -0.75 -25.57
N ARG A 31 17.31 -1.82 -24.80
CA ARG A 31 18.65 -2.44 -24.69
C ARG A 31 19.12 -3.07 -26.01
N LYS A 32 18.22 -3.71 -26.78
CA LYS A 32 18.55 -4.29 -28.09
C LYS A 32 18.93 -3.24 -29.15
N ILE A 33 18.30 -2.07 -29.12
CA ILE A 33 18.59 -0.97 -30.08
C ILE A 33 19.94 -0.30 -29.77
N LYS A 34 20.39 -0.33 -28.51
CA LYS A 34 21.68 0.26 -28.09
C LYS A 34 22.88 -0.68 -28.26
N GLY A 35 22.69 -1.85 -28.88
CA GLY A 35 23.66 -2.94 -28.97
C GLY A 35 24.74 -2.86 -30.06
N ASN A 36 24.74 -1.85 -30.93
CA ASN A 36 25.74 -1.71 -32.00
C ASN A 36 26.53 -0.39 -31.93
N SER A 37 26.85 0.08 -30.73
CA SER A 37 27.86 1.15 -30.58
C SER A 37 29.25 0.50 -30.55
N ARG A 38 29.86 0.27 -31.72
CA ARG A 38 31.31 0.14 -31.81
C ARG A 38 31.91 1.36 -31.10
N LEU A 39 32.67 1.11 -30.05
CA LEU A 39 33.35 2.13 -29.26
C LEU A 39 34.29 2.93 -30.18
N SER A 40 34.18 4.25 -30.18
CA SER A 40 34.97 5.18 -31.00
C SER A 40 36.41 5.38 -30.51
N PHE A 41 36.95 4.42 -29.75
CA PHE A 41 38.33 4.45 -29.24
C PHE A 41 39.30 3.58 -30.04
N SER A 42 38.84 2.94 -31.12
CA SER A 42 39.64 2.00 -31.91
C SER A 42 40.14 2.53 -33.27
N GLU A 43 39.95 3.82 -33.57
CA GLU A 43 40.29 4.38 -34.89
C GLU A 43 41.60 5.18 -34.94
N ASP A 44 42.17 5.58 -33.80
CA ASP A 44 43.29 6.56 -33.78
C ASP A 44 44.71 5.96 -33.61
N ILE A 45 44.93 4.65 -33.85
CA ILE A 45 46.27 4.02 -33.69
C ILE A 45 46.82 3.37 -34.98
N ILE A 46 46.15 3.49 -36.12
CA ILE A 46 46.64 2.86 -37.37
C ILE A 46 46.55 3.83 -38.55
N ASP A 47 47.38 4.88 -38.54
CA ASP A 47 47.93 5.43 -39.79
C ASP A 47 49.10 6.40 -39.54
N ASN A 48 50.31 5.86 -39.42
CA ASN A 48 51.53 6.60 -39.77
C ASN A 48 52.67 5.62 -40.12
N ASP A 49 52.82 5.40 -41.43
CA ASP A 49 54.01 5.11 -42.24
C ASP A 49 55.29 4.52 -41.59
N ALA A 50 55.72 3.41 -42.20
CA ALA A 50 57.08 2.87 -42.38
C ALA A 50 58.18 3.08 -41.29
N GLN A 51 58.71 1.97 -40.74
CA GLN A 51 60.09 1.49 -40.95
C GLN A 51 60.48 0.38 -39.93
N GLU A 52 60.90 -0.77 -40.47
CA GLU A 52 61.83 -1.82 -39.97
C GLU A 52 62.07 -2.09 -38.45
N GLU A 53 62.04 -3.40 -38.16
CA GLU A 53 62.79 -4.17 -37.14
C GLU A 53 62.11 -4.65 -35.83
N GLU A 54 62.18 -5.99 -35.68
CA GLU A 54 62.22 -6.87 -34.50
C GLU A 54 60.93 -7.28 -33.72
N GLU A 55 60.66 -8.59 -33.80
CA GLU A 55 59.79 -9.52 -33.04
C GLU A 55 59.98 -9.49 -31.49
N PRO A 56 59.23 -10.27 -30.67
CA PRO A 56 57.96 -11.00 -30.87
C PRO A 56 56.92 -10.63 -29.77
N HIS A 57 55.70 -11.17 -29.81
CA HIS A 57 55.11 -11.94 -28.69
C HIS A 57 53.64 -12.31 -28.96
N GLN A 58 53.45 -13.62 -29.05
CA GLN A 58 52.20 -14.34 -29.20
C GLN A 58 51.20 -14.00 -28.09
N SER A 59 49.94 -13.73 -28.45
CA SER A 59 48.82 -14.01 -27.55
C SER A 59 47.84 -14.95 -28.25
N ASN A 60 47.88 -16.18 -27.76
CA ASN A 60 47.14 -17.32 -28.24
C ASN A 60 45.63 -17.12 -28.05
N ASN A 61 44.87 -17.49 -29.09
CA ASN A 61 43.47 -17.86 -28.99
C ASN A 61 43.27 -18.89 -27.87
N ILE A 62 42.46 -18.57 -26.87
CA ILE A 62 41.79 -19.58 -26.02
C ILE A 62 40.30 -19.27 -25.99
N GLU A 63 39.64 -20.00 -26.87
CA GLU A 63 38.29 -20.56 -26.83
C GLU A 63 37.38 -20.19 -25.65
N THR A 64 36.23 -19.65 -26.05
CA THR A 64 34.99 -19.56 -25.32
C THR A 64 34.49 -20.93 -24.85
N ASN A 65 34.71 -21.27 -23.58
CA ASN A 65 33.82 -22.20 -22.88
C ASN A 65 33.96 -22.07 -21.37
N GLY A 66 32.84 -21.79 -20.70
CA GLY A 66 32.76 -21.77 -19.24
C GLY A 66 31.79 -20.73 -18.75
N GLY A 67 30.56 -21.16 -18.45
CA GLY A 67 29.60 -20.38 -17.68
C GLY A 67 30.15 -20.10 -16.28
N VAL A 68 31.02 -19.10 -16.17
CA VAL A 68 31.42 -18.52 -14.90
C VAL A 68 30.25 -17.66 -14.50
N ARG A 69 29.44 -18.21 -13.58
CA ARG A 69 28.58 -17.44 -12.70
C ARG A 69 29.45 -16.27 -12.27
N CYS A 70 29.16 -15.07 -12.76
CA CYS A 70 29.84 -13.85 -12.36
C CYS A 70 29.56 -13.71 -10.86
N GLY A 71 30.40 -14.37 -10.05
CA GLY A 71 30.40 -14.26 -8.62
C GLY A 71 30.64 -12.79 -8.39
N LYS A 72 29.61 -12.14 -7.84
CA LYS A 72 29.51 -10.71 -7.60
C LYS A 72 30.92 -10.10 -7.52
N LEU A 73 31.43 -9.62 -8.65
CA LEU A 73 32.56 -8.69 -8.67
C LEU A 73 31.94 -7.40 -8.13
N GLY A 74 31.74 -7.40 -6.82
CA GLY A 74 31.00 -6.41 -6.07
C GLY A 74 31.94 -5.32 -5.66
N LYS A 75 31.43 -4.09 -5.68
CA LYS A 75 32.00 -2.97 -4.93
C LYS A 75 32.18 -3.39 -3.47
N ASP A 76 33.14 -2.77 -2.79
CA ASP A 76 33.47 -3.08 -1.39
C ASP A 76 32.19 -3.24 -0.53
N PRO A 77 32.01 -4.38 0.16
CA PRO A 77 30.80 -4.67 0.93
C PRO A 77 30.65 -3.79 2.18
N THR A 78 31.69 -3.05 2.54
CA THR A 78 31.72 -2.07 3.62
C THR A 78 31.18 -0.70 3.20
N VAL A 79 31.00 -0.46 1.89
CA VAL A 79 30.45 0.80 1.39
C VAL A 79 28.92 0.75 1.50
N GLU A 80 28.37 1.77 2.14
CA GLU A 80 26.93 1.93 2.29
C GLU A 80 26.27 2.13 0.91
N THR A 81 25.45 1.17 0.48
CA THR A 81 24.70 1.21 -0.79
C THR A 81 23.21 1.50 -0.59
N SER A 82 22.83 1.99 0.59
CA SER A 82 21.45 2.35 0.96
C SER A 82 20.84 3.41 0.02
N PHE A 83 21.68 4.31 -0.50
CA PHE A 83 21.29 5.38 -1.43
C PHE A 83 21.03 4.91 -2.88
N LEU A 84 21.49 3.71 -3.25
CA LEU A 84 21.23 3.19 -4.59
C LEU A 84 19.79 2.68 -4.68
N PRO A 85 19.04 3.03 -5.74
CA PRO A 85 17.73 2.44 -6.01
C PRO A 85 17.84 0.92 -6.10
N ASP A 86 17.19 0.23 -5.16
CA ASP A 86 17.22 -1.21 -5.02
C ASP A 86 15.78 -1.72 -5.03
N SER A 87 15.38 -2.30 -6.15
CA SER A 87 14.01 -2.78 -6.37
C SER A 87 13.61 -3.91 -5.41
N GLU A 88 14.57 -4.70 -4.93
CA GLU A 88 14.28 -5.80 -3.99
C GLU A 88 14.02 -5.24 -2.59
N ARG A 89 14.88 -4.31 -2.12
CA ARG A 89 14.69 -3.61 -0.84
C ARG A 89 13.39 -2.80 -0.81
N GLU A 90 13.10 -2.06 -1.88
CA GLU A 90 11.86 -1.29 -1.98
C GLU A 90 10.62 -2.21 -1.94
N ALA A 91 10.68 -3.39 -2.56
CA ALA A 91 9.59 -4.36 -2.53
C ALA A 91 9.39 -4.97 -1.13
N GLU A 92 10.47 -5.27 -0.41
CA GLU A 92 10.41 -5.73 0.99
C GLU A 92 9.79 -4.67 1.91
N GLU A 93 10.25 -3.42 1.80
CA GLU A 93 9.69 -2.30 2.58
C GLU A 93 8.19 -2.09 2.27
N GLN A 94 7.79 -2.21 1.01
CA GLN A 94 6.38 -2.13 0.62
C GLN A 94 5.56 -3.27 1.22
N ALA A 95 6.07 -4.50 1.17
CA ALA A 95 5.40 -5.66 1.77
C ALA A 95 5.23 -5.49 3.30
N GLU A 96 6.25 -4.94 3.99
CA GLU A 96 6.15 -4.63 5.41
C GLU A 96 5.13 -3.53 5.71
N ARG A 97 5.13 -2.44 4.92
CA ARG A 97 4.14 -1.35 5.05
C ARG A 97 2.72 -1.86 4.84
N GLU A 98 2.50 -2.71 3.85
CA GLU A 98 1.20 -3.33 3.62
C GLU A 98 0.80 -4.24 4.78
N ARG A 99 1.72 -5.04 5.30
CA ARG A 99 1.47 -5.91 6.47
C ARG A 99 1.02 -5.09 7.67
N LEU A 100 1.74 -4.01 7.99
CA LEU A 100 1.42 -3.11 9.09
C LEU A 100 0.07 -2.42 8.87
N ARG A 101 -0.21 -1.97 7.64
CA ARG A 101 -1.50 -1.36 7.30
C ARG A 101 -2.66 -2.32 7.54
N ARG A 102 -2.52 -3.60 7.15
CA ARG A 102 -3.54 -4.63 7.38
C ARG A 102 -3.73 -4.93 8.88
N GLN A 103 -2.65 -4.96 9.65
CA GLN A 103 -2.72 -5.11 11.11
C GLN A 103 -3.45 -3.94 11.75
N TRP A 104 -3.07 -2.72 11.41
CA TRP A 104 -3.69 -1.49 11.90
C TRP A 104 -5.19 -1.43 11.56
N LEU A 105 -5.58 -1.77 10.33
CA LEU A 105 -7.00 -1.82 9.95
C LEU A 105 -7.79 -2.86 10.75
N ARG A 106 -7.22 -4.03 11.03
CA ARG A 106 -7.86 -5.03 11.88
C ARG A 106 -8.05 -4.53 13.30
N GLU A 107 -7.02 -3.91 13.88
CA GLU A 107 -7.10 -3.35 15.24
C GLU A 107 -8.13 -2.22 15.31
N GLN A 108 -8.15 -1.34 14.31
CA GLN A 108 -9.17 -0.29 14.21
C GLN A 108 -10.58 -0.86 14.12
N ASP A 109 -10.79 -1.86 13.27
CA ASP A 109 -12.11 -2.50 13.14
C ASP A 109 -12.51 -3.24 14.43
N GLN A 110 -11.56 -3.85 15.12
CA GLN A 110 -11.81 -4.48 16.41
C GLN A 110 -12.24 -3.46 17.45
N ILE A 111 -11.48 -2.38 17.65
CA ILE A 111 -11.81 -1.28 18.58
C ILE A 111 -13.16 -0.67 18.25
N ARG A 112 -13.43 -0.46 16.96
CA ARG A 112 -14.70 0.09 16.47
C ARG A 112 -15.89 -0.81 16.78
N ASN A 113 -15.70 -2.13 16.72
CA ASN A 113 -16.76 -3.12 16.98
C ASN A 113 -16.92 -3.47 18.47
N GLU A 114 -16.08 -2.95 19.36
CA GLU A 114 -16.23 -3.21 20.79
C GLU A 114 -17.61 -2.74 21.29
N PRO A 115 -18.37 -3.62 21.99
CA PRO A 115 -19.64 -3.24 22.57
C PRO A 115 -19.41 -2.28 23.75
N LEU A 116 -20.19 -1.20 23.76
CA LEU A 116 -20.18 -0.14 24.75
C LEU A 116 -21.58 -0.01 25.36
N GLN A 117 -21.65 -0.06 26.68
CA GLN A 117 -22.87 0.21 27.41
C GLN A 117 -22.93 1.69 27.78
N ILE A 118 -23.96 2.39 27.31
CA ILE A 118 -24.17 3.81 27.58
C ILE A 118 -25.43 3.97 28.43
N THR A 119 -25.26 4.63 29.58
CA THR A 119 -26.39 5.12 30.37
C THR A 119 -26.78 6.50 29.87
N TYR A 120 -28.04 6.66 29.47
CA TYR A 120 -28.59 7.90 28.96
C TYR A 120 -29.84 8.29 29.74
N SER A 121 -30.27 9.54 29.59
CA SER A 121 -31.57 9.98 30.09
C SER A 121 -32.36 10.55 28.92
N TYR A 122 -33.55 10.00 28.68
CA TYR A 122 -34.54 10.67 27.84
C TYR A 122 -35.22 11.78 28.67
N TRP A 123 -35.56 12.90 28.02
CA TRP A 123 -36.14 14.06 28.66
C TRP A 123 -37.35 14.54 27.87
N ASP A 124 -38.54 14.43 28.46
CA ASP A 124 -39.83 14.92 27.96
C ASP A 124 -40.47 15.95 28.91
N GLY A 125 -39.66 16.47 29.83
CA GLY A 125 -40.11 17.21 31.03
C GLY A 125 -39.91 16.42 32.31
N THR A 126 -39.78 15.09 32.22
CA THR A 126 -39.30 14.21 33.29
C THR A 126 -38.07 13.42 32.83
N GLY A 127 -37.14 13.14 33.74
CA GLY A 127 -35.90 12.42 33.43
C GLY A 127 -36.09 10.91 33.46
N HIS A 128 -35.97 10.26 32.29
CA HIS A 128 -36.06 8.80 32.14
C HIS A 128 -34.69 8.18 31.90
N ARG A 129 -34.01 7.78 32.99
CA ARG A 129 -32.71 7.11 32.91
C ARG A 129 -32.85 5.68 32.40
N ARG A 130 -32.08 5.35 31.37
CA ARG A 130 -32.05 4.05 30.71
C ARG A 130 -30.63 3.68 30.31
N VAL A 131 -30.47 2.43 29.92
CA VAL A 131 -29.19 1.89 29.45
C VAL A 131 -29.41 1.25 28.09
N VAL A 132 -28.49 1.51 27.16
CA VAL A 132 -28.46 0.90 25.83
C VAL A 132 -27.07 0.32 25.57
N GLN A 133 -27.01 -0.77 24.81
CA GLN A 133 -25.76 -1.34 24.31
C GLN A 133 -25.61 -0.98 22.84
N VAL A 134 -24.52 -0.30 22.49
CA VAL A 134 -24.14 0.09 21.13
C VAL A 134 -22.66 -0.24 20.89
N ARG A 135 -22.15 -0.14 19.66
CA ARG A 135 -20.72 -0.31 19.39
C ARG A 135 -20.02 1.05 19.38
N LYS A 136 -18.72 1.07 19.67
CA LYS A 136 -17.93 2.32 19.65
C LYS A 136 -17.94 3.03 18.30
N GLY A 137 -18.05 2.26 17.22
CA GLY A 137 -18.12 2.78 15.85
C GLY A 137 -19.46 3.25 15.37
N ASP A 138 -20.52 3.00 16.14
CA ASP A 138 -21.86 3.37 15.71
C ASP A 138 -21.98 4.90 15.71
N THR A 139 -22.63 5.42 14.69
CA THR A 139 -22.91 6.85 14.58
C THR A 139 -23.92 7.28 15.63
N ILE A 140 -23.95 8.57 15.96
CA ILE A 140 -24.94 9.11 16.91
C ILE A 140 -26.36 8.91 16.38
N GLY A 141 -26.57 8.97 15.06
CA GLY A 141 -27.85 8.64 14.45
C GLY A 141 -28.29 7.20 14.67
N GLU A 142 -27.37 6.23 14.62
CA GLU A 142 -27.66 4.83 14.94
C GLU A 142 -27.97 4.64 16.44
N PHE A 143 -27.22 5.32 17.30
CA PHE A 143 -27.49 5.36 18.74
C PHE A 143 -28.89 5.89 19.06
N LEU A 144 -29.27 7.04 18.49
CA LEU A 144 -30.60 7.63 18.67
C LEU A 144 -31.70 6.73 18.08
N ARG A 145 -31.45 6.04 16.97
CA ARG A 145 -32.38 5.05 16.40
C ARG A 145 -32.58 3.86 17.33
N ALA A 146 -31.51 3.36 17.96
CA ALA A 146 -31.60 2.28 18.94
C ALA A 146 -32.41 2.71 20.17
N ILE A 147 -32.20 3.95 20.65
CA ILE A 147 -33.00 4.53 21.73
C ILE A 147 -34.46 4.65 21.34
N GLN A 148 -34.75 5.15 20.13
CA GLN A 148 -36.12 5.29 19.64
C GLN A 148 -36.85 3.94 19.66
N GLN A 149 -36.21 2.87 19.20
CA GLN A 149 -36.78 1.52 19.20
C GLN A 149 -37.02 0.99 20.62
N GLN A 150 -36.08 1.25 21.55
CA GLN A 150 -36.20 0.86 22.95
C GLN A 150 -37.37 1.57 23.66
N LEU A 151 -37.61 2.84 23.34
CA LEU A 151 -38.61 3.69 24.01
C LEU A 151 -39.97 3.73 23.30
N ALA A 152 -40.07 3.36 22.02
CA ALA A 152 -41.32 3.28 21.26
C ALA A 152 -42.48 2.48 21.90
N PRO A 153 -42.25 1.41 22.72
CA PRO A 153 -43.34 0.75 23.43
C PRO A 153 -43.88 1.56 24.61
N GLU A 154 -43.04 2.36 25.27
CA GLU A 154 -43.39 3.10 26.49
C GLU A 154 -43.92 4.51 26.19
N PHE A 155 -43.35 5.18 25.17
CA PHE A 155 -43.64 6.58 24.86
C PHE A 155 -44.27 6.71 23.48
N ARG A 156 -45.52 7.17 23.44
CA ARG A 156 -46.27 7.35 22.18
C ARG A 156 -45.64 8.43 21.29
N GLU A 157 -45.05 9.45 21.89
CA GLU A 157 -44.42 10.58 21.21
C GLU A 157 -43.17 10.15 20.42
N ILE A 158 -42.36 9.26 21.00
CA ILE A 158 -41.16 8.72 20.35
C ILE A 158 -41.50 7.84 19.15
N ARG A 159 -42.65 7.15 19.18
CA ARG A 159 -43.08 6.28 18.08
C ARG A 159 -43.25 7.02 16.76
N THR A 160 -43.71 8.26 16.80
CA THR A 160 -43.97 9.07 15.62
C THR A 160 -42.82 10.00 15.25
N THR A 161 -41.83 10.15 16.13
CA THR A 161 -40.72 11.09 15.98
C THR A 161 -39.58 10.45 15.19
N SER A 162 -39.01 11.15 14.20
CA SER A 162 -37.81 10.69 13.50
C SER A 162 -36.54 10.96 14.31
N VAL A 163 -35.45 10.27 13.99
CA VAL A 163 -34.13 10.52 14.58
C VAL A 163 -33.68 11.98 14.41
N GLU A 164 -34.09 12.61 13.30
CA GLU A 164 -33.80 14.00 12.95
C GLU A 164 -34.35 15.01 13.97
N ASN A 165 -35.44 14.64 14.62
CA ASN A 165 -36.11 15.48 15.62
C ASN A 165 -35.61 15.22 17.05
N LEU A 166 -34.60 14.35 17.21
CA LEU A 166 -33.98 14.05 18.50
C LEU A 166 -32.65 14.78 18.63
N LEU A 167 -32.39 15.26 19.84
CA LEU A 167 -31.14 15.93 20.17
C LEU A 167 -30.29 15.04 21.07
N TYR A 168 -29.02 14.88 20.73
CA TYR A 168 -28.05 14.29 21.64
C TYR A 168 -27.31 15.41 22.38
N VAL A 169 -27.50 15.44 23.69
CA VAL A 169 -26.83 16.38 24.60
C VAL A 169 -25.90 15.58 25.50
N LYS A 170 -24.60 15.88 25.42
CA LYS A 170 -23.57 15.32 26.30
C LYS A 170 -22.95 16.46 27.08
N GLU A 171 -23.20 16.47 28.39
CA GLU A 171 -22.78 17.57 29.27
C GLU A 171 -23.32 18.90 28.69
N ASP A 172 -22.42 19.80 28.26
CA ASP A 172 -22.78 21.10 27.67
C ASP A 172 -22.72 21.10 26.13
N LEU A 173 -22.45 19.94 25.51
CA LEU A 173 -22.29 19.81 24.06
C LEU A 173 -23.53 19.18 23.42
N ILE A 174 -24.08 19.89 22.44
CA ILE A 174 -25.04 19.33 21.49
C ILE A 174 -24.25 18.77 20.32
N ILE A 175 -24.34 17.46 20.10
CA ILE A 175 -23.63 16.82 18.99
C ILE A 175 -24.62 16.57 17.84
N PRO A 176 -24.31 17.07 16.62
CA PRO A 176 -25.12 16.79 15.46
C PRO A 176 -25.11 15.28 15.13
N HIS A 177 -26.24 14.77 14.66
CA HIS A 177 -26.42 13.34 14.37
C HIS A 177 -26.41 13.03 12.86
N VAL A 178 -25.68 13.83 12.07
CA VAL A 178 -25.54 13.71 10.60
C VAL A 178 -24.34 12.84 10.22
#